data_AF-A0A735DAA8-F1
#
_entry.id   AF-A0A735DAA8-F1
#
_cell.length_a   1.000
_cell.length_b   1.000
_cell.length_c   1.000
_cell.angle_alpha   90.00
_cell.angle_beta   90.00
_cell.angle_gamma   90.00
#
_symmetry.space_group_name_H-M   'P 1'
#
loop_
_entity.id
_entity.type
_entity.pdbx_description
1 polymer ?
#
loop_
_entity_poly.entity_id
_entity_poly.type
_entity_poly.pdbx_seq_one_letter_code
_entity_poly.pdbx_strand_id
1 'polypeptide(L)'
;GLTGFGLVGTTGNVGLRSEFSRDISGDANSGGQFARFNYQINHDQQVWGPFSFYAGVNGQLANNNLDASQKFLMGGPSAVRAYDIGDGSVDEGVVGTAEVRSHWSLPALAWLGNDPSLTLATFYDQGWGEQWRNN
;
A
#
# COMPACT_ATOMS: atom_id res chain seq x y z
N GLY A 1 18.09 -3.22 13.75
CA GLY A 1 16.86 -2.89 13.03
C GLY A 1 15.81 -3.94 13.29
N LEU A 2 14.60 -3.69 12.80
CA LEU A 2 13.45 -4.58 12.86
C LEU A 2 13.01 -4.90 11.43
N THR A 3 12.92 -6.18 11.10
CA THR A 3 12.33 -6.65 9.83
C THR A 3 10.96 -7.25 10.11
N GLY A 4 9.96 -6.84 9.33
CA GLY A 4 8.63 -7.41 9.34
C GLY A 4 8.26 -7.95 7.96
N PHE A 5 7.40 -8.97 7.94
CA PHE A 5 6.75 -9.42 6.72
C PHE A 5 5.34 -9.93 7.04
N GLY A 6 4.47 -9.95 6.03
CA GLY A 6 3.11 -10.45 6.15
C GLY A 6 2.61 -10.93 4.80
N LEU A 7 1.86 -12.04 4.82
CA LEU A 7 1.27 -12.66 3.64
C LEU A 7 -0.21 -12.91 3.91
N VAL A 8 -1.08 -12.56 2.96
CA VAL A 8 -2.52 -12.76 3.08
C VAL A 8 -3.05 -13.31 1.77
N GLY A 9 -3.62 -14.52 1.81
CA GLY A 9 -4.36 -15.09 0.69
C GLY A 9 -5.86 -14.87 0.88
N THR A 10 -6.56 -14.41 -0.15
CA THR A 10 -8.03 -14.28 -0.15
C THR A 10 -8.57 -15.02 -1.36
N THR A 11 -9.59 -15.85 -1.15
CA THR A 11 -10.40 -16.40 -2.23
C THR A 11 -11.87 -16.13 -1.95
N GLY A 12 -12.65 -15.89 -2.99
CA GLY A 12 -14.06 -15.57 -2.85
C GLY A 12 -14.82 -15.70 -4.15
N ASN A 13 -16.13 -15.52 -4.08
CA ASN A 13 -17.01 -15.47 -5.24
C ASN A 13 -17.84 -14.18 -5.16
N VAL A 14 -17.68 -13.31 -6.15
CA VAL A 14 -18.46 -12.07 -6.27
C VAL A 14 -19.76 -12.39 -7.02
N GLY A 15 -20.85 -12.47 -6.26
CA GLY A 15 -22.20 -12.63 -6.81
C GLY A 15 -22.78 -11.29 -7.27
N LEU A 16 -23.02 -11.15 -8.57
CA LEU A 16 -23.54 -9.93 -9.18
C LEU A 16 -25.07 -9.89 -9.04
N ARG A 17 -25.57 -9.02 -8.16
CA ARG A 17 -26.98 -9.01 -7.73
C ARG A 17 -27.96 -8.31 -8.70
N SER A 18 -27.46 -7.54 -9.65
CA SER A 18 -28.27 -6.75 -10.61
C SER A 18 -27.87 -7.05 -12.05
N GLU A 19 -28.79 -6.95 -13.01
CA GLU A 19 -28.49 -7.06 -14.45
C GLU A 19 -27.47 -6.00 -14.90
N PHE A 20 -27.57 -4.77 -14.38
CA PHE A 20 -26.61 -3.70 -14.66
C PHE A 20 -25.18 -4.05 -14.19
N SER A 21 -25.06 -4.69 -13.02
CA SER A 21 -23.77 -5.16 -12.52
C SER A 21 -23.22 -6.33 -13.35
N ARG A 22 -24.10 -7.20 -13.90
CA ARG A 22 -23.71 -8.30 -14.79
C ARG A 22 -23.23 -7.84 -16.16
N ASP A 23 -23.80 -6.77 -16.71
CA ASP A 23 -23.35 -6.17 -17.98
C ASP A 23 -21.95 -5.56 -17.83
N ILE A 24 -21.76 -4.69 -16.83
CA ILE A 24 -20.46 -4.03 -16.57
C ILE A 24 -19.36 -5.04 -16.20
N SER A 25 -19.69 -6.06 -15.41
CA SER A 25 -18.74 -7.11 -15.03
C SER A 25 -18.57 -8.20 -16.09
N GLY A 26 -19.52 -8.36 -17.01
CA GLY A 26 -19.40 -9.24 -18.18
C GLY A 26 -18.41 -8.66 -19.18
N ASP A 27 -18.50 -7.35 -19.44
CA ASP A 27 -17.53 -6.62 -20.27
C ASP A 27 -16.15 -6.50 -19.61
N ALA A 28 -16.10 -6.42 -18.27
CA ALA A 28 -14.85 -6.36 -17.52
C ALA A 28 -14.31 -7.74 -17.10
N ASN A 29 -15.07 -8.83 -17.25
CA ASN A 29 -14.75 -10.17 -16.69
C ASN A 29 -14.37 -10.18 -15.18
N SER A 30 -15.01 -9.32 -14.37
CA SER A 30 -14.75 -9.18 -12.92
C SER A 30 -15.73 -9.95 -12.02
N GLY A 31 -16.62 -10.75 -12.62
CA GLY A 31 -17.61 -11.57 -11.93
C GLY A 31 -17.14 -12.99 -11.61
N GLY A 32 -17.63 -13.57 -10.51
CA GLY A 32 -17.41 -14.97 -10.17
C GLY A 32 -16.28 -15.21 -9.18
N GLN A 33 -15.60 -16.36 -9.28
CA GLN A 33 -14.55 -16.77 -8.36
C GLN A 33 -13.26 -15.97 -8.58
N PHE A 34 -12.66 -15.47 -7.50
CA PHE A 34 -11.36 -14.80 -7.53
C PHE A 34 -10.43 -15.37 -6.45
N ALA A 35 -9.14 -15.21 -6.69
CA ALA A 35 -8.08 -15.44 -5.74
C ALA A 35 -7.07 -14.30 -5.84
N ARG A 36 -6.75 -13.70 -4.70
CA ARG A 36 -5.70 -12.70 -4.58
C ARG A 36 -4.72 -13.06 -3.47
N PHE A 37 -3.50 -12.61 -3.64
CA PHE A 37 -2.42 -12.79 -2.70
C PHE A 37 -1.74 -11.45 -2.42
N ASN A 38 -1.82 -10.99 -1.18
CA ASN A 38 -1.18 -9.77 -0.73
C ASN A 38 0.09 -10.12 0.04
N TYR A 39 1.14 -9.33 -0.18
CA TYR A 39 2.39 -9.46 0.53
C TYR A 39 2.89 -8.10 0.99
N GLN A 40 3.54 -8.08 2.14
CA GLN A 40 4.22 -6.91 2.68
C GLN A 40 5.55 -7.34 3.30
N ILE A 41 6.58 -6.53 3.08
CA ILE A 41 7.91 -6.70 3.69
C ILE A 41 8.40 -5.30 4.05
N ASN A 42 8.96 -5.14 5.25
CA ASN A 42 9.53 -3.89 5.68
C ASN A 42 10.76 -4.09 6.56
N HIS A 43 11.65 -3.10 6.56
CA HIS A 43 12.82 -3.05 7.41
C HIS A 43 13.02 -1.63 7.94
N ASP A 44 13.17 -1.49 9.26
CA ASP A 44 13.53 -0.25 9.94
C ASP A 44 14.89 -0.42 10.63
N GLN A 45 15.82 0.51 10.38
CA GLN A 45 17.18 0.43 10.89
C GLN A 45 17.66 1.80 11.36
N GLN A 46 18.01 1.91 12.64
CA GLN A 46 18.83 3.02 13.13
C GLN A 46 20.21 2.95 12.46
N VAL A 47 20.63 4.05 11.82
CA VAL A 47 21.90 4.09 11.07
C VAL A 47 22.99 4.76 11.90
N TRP A 48 22.76 6.02 12.31
CA TRP A 48 23.68 6.74 13.20
C TRP A 48 22.96 7.86 13.95
N GLY A 49 23.39 8.16 15.17
CA GLY A 49 22.87 9.31 15.94
C GLY A 49 21.34 9.37 15.92
N PRO A 50 20.73 10.48 15.47
CA PRO A 50 19.27 10.63 15.38
C PRO A 50 18.65 10.02 14.11
N PHE A 51 19.45 9.50 13.17
CA PHE A 51 18.99 9.08 11.85
C PHE A 51 18.64 7.59 11.78
N SER A 52 17.44 7.30 11.26
CA SER A 52 17.01 5.95 10.89
C SER A 52 16.57 5.89 9.44
N PHE A 53 16.62 4.68 8.89
CA PHE A 53 16.17 4.37 7.55
C PHE A 53 15.06 3.33 7.61
N TYR A 54 14.03 3.55 6.81
CA TYR A 54 12.93 2.62 6.60
C TYR A 54 12.84 2.28 5.11
N ALA A 55 12.67 1.00 4.82
CA ALA A 55 12.28 0.52 3.50
C ALA A 55 11.08 -0.41 3.64
N GLY A 56 10.13 -0.30 2.73
CA GLY A 56 8.92 -1.12 2.69
C GLY A 56 8.55 -1.47 1.25
N VAL A 57 8.01 -2.66 1.06
CA VAL A 57 7.41 -3.11 -0.19
C VAL A 57 6.09 -3.77 0.13
N ASN A 58 5.02 -3.36 -0.55
CA ASN A 58 3.69 -3.91 -0.43
C ASN A 58 3.16 -4.24 -1.82
N GLY A 59 2.45 -5.36 -1.97
CA GLY A 59 1.88 -5.71 -3.26
C GLY A 59 0.69 -6.65 -3.18
N GLN A 60 0.08 -6.83 -4.35
CA GLN A 60 -1.04 -7.72 -4.59
C GLN A 60 -0.82 -8.46 -5.91
N LEU A 61 -1.07 -9.76 -5.92
CA LEU A 61 -1.22 -10.58 -7.11
C LEU A 61 -2.68 -11.02 -7.20
N ALA A 62 -3.21 -11.16 -8.42
CA ALA A 62 -4.58 -11.62 -8.66
C ALA A 62 -4.59 -12.62 -9.81
N ASN A 63 -5.55 -13.55 -9.79
CA ASN A 63 -5.70 -14.56 -10.85
C ASN A 63 -6.67 -14.13 -11.98
N ASN A 64 -7.35 -13.01 -11.83
CA ASN A 64 -8.30 -12.45 -12.79
C ASN A 64 -8.51 -10.95 -12.54
N ASN A 65 -9.33 -10.31 -13.39
CA ASN A 65 -9.79 -8.96 -13.11
C ASN A 65 -10.64 -8.96 -11.84
N LEU A 66 -10.26 -8.13 -10.87
CA LEU A 66 -10.91 -8.04 -9.59
C LEU A 66 -12.02 -6.98 -9.64
N ASP A 67 -13.07 -7.20 -8.86
CA ASP A 67 -14.03 -6.15 -8.56
C ASP A 67 -13.32 -4.93 -7.94
N ALA A 68 -13.85 -3.72 -8.16
CA ALA A 68 -13.23 -2.49 -7.69
C ALA A 68 -12.96 -2.48 -6.17
N SER A 69 -13.78 -3.18 -5.37
CA SER A 69 -13.56 -3.33 -3.93
C SER A 69 -12.37 -4.22 -3.54
N GLN A 70 -11.88 -5.04 -4.47
CA GLN A 70 -10.79 -5.99 -4.26
C GLN A 70 -9.49 -5.59 -4.94
N LYS A 71 -9.51 -4.57 -5.81
CA LYS A 71 -8.32 -4.03 -6.47
C LYS A 71 -7.34 -3.42 -5.46
N PHE A 72 -6.07 -3.49 -5.81
CA PHE A 72 -4.98 -2.87 -5.06
C PHE A 72 -4.95 -1.38 -5.35
N LEU A 73 -4.98 -0.57 -4.29
CA LEU A 73 -4.93 0.89 -4.39
C LEU A 73 -3.50 1.35 -4.16
N MET A 74 -2.90 1.92 -5.21
CA MET A 74 -1.50 2.33 -5.16
C MET A 74 -1.30 3.82 -4.80
N GLY A 75 -2.34 4.64 -4.94
CA GLY A 75 -2.33 6.04 -4.52
C GLY A 75 -2.85 6.23 -3.10
N GLY A 76 -2.28 7.22 -2.40
CA GLY A 76 -2.76 7.68 -1.10
C GLY A 76 -1.71 7.67 0.00
N PRO A 77 -2.08 8.11 1.22
CA PRO A 77 -1.14 8.29 2.33
C PRO A 77 -0.43 7.02 2.79
N SER A 78 -1.02 5.85 2.53
CA SER A 78 -0.48 4.53 2.91
C SER A 78 0.24 3.80 1.77
N ALA A 79 0.37 4.42 0.60
CA ALA A 79 0.99 3.85 -0.59
C ALA A 79 1.89 4.90 -1.25
N VAL A 80 1.65 5.29 -2.51
CA VAL A 80 2.38 6.39 -3.14
C VAL A 80 1.80 7.72 -2.68
N ARG A 81 2.53 8.40 -1.78
CA ARG A 81 2.15 9.73 -1.28
C ARG A 81 2.13 10.75 -2.43
N ALA A 82 1.30 11.78 -2.27
CA ALA A 82 1.00 12.81 -3.28
C ALA A 82 0.10 12.38 -4.47
N TYR A 83 -0.42 11.15 -4.45
CA TYR A 83 -1.51 10.70 -5.34
C TYR A 83 -2.80 10.48 -4.53
N ASP A 84 -3.95 10.64 -5.18
CA ASP A 84 -5.25 10.43 -4.52
C ASP A 84 -5.52 8.96 -4.25
N ILE A 85 -6.36 8.69 -3.24
CA ILE A 85 -6.83 7.34 -2.95
C ILE A 85 -7.72 6.90 -4.12
N GLY A 86 -7.21 5.96 -4.93
CA GLY A 86 -7.89 5.49 -6.14
C GLY A 86 -7.08 5.72 -7.42
N ASP A 87 -6.12 6.66 -7.41
CA ASP A 87 -5.15 6.78 -8.49
C ASP A 87 -4.27 5.52 -8.50
N GLY A 88 -4.26 4.81 -9.62
CA GLY A 88 -3.58 3.52 -9.72
C GLY A 88 -4.33 2.38 -9.01
N SER A 89 -5.64 2.27 -9.20
CA SER A 89 -6.39 1.06 -8.86
C SER A 89 -6.06 -0.06 -9.85
N VAL A 90 -5.45 -1.15 -9.39
CA VAL A 90 -4.93 -2.24 -10.25
C VAL A 90 -5.31 -3.62 -9.70
N ASP A 91 -5.27 -4.65 -10.54
CA ASP A 91 -5.54 -6.02 -10.10
C ASP A 91 -4.31 -6.63 -9.44
N GLU A 92 -3.17 -6.39 -10.08
CA GLU A 92 -1.84 -6.76 -9.62
C GLU A 92 -0.95 -5.52 -9.58
N GLY A 93 -0.16 -5.39 -8.52
CA GLY A 93 0.77 -4.27 -8.40
C GLY A 93 1.67 -4.37 -7.18
N VAL A 94 2.66 -3.50 -7.16
CA VAL A 94 3.65 -3.36 -6.11
C VAL A 94 3.95 -1.89 -5.86
N VAL A 95 4.07 -1.52 -4.59
CA VAL A 95 4.48 -0.21 -4.12
C VAL A 95 5.68 -0.37 -3.22
N GLY A 96 6.75 0.35 -3.53
CA GLY A 96 7.94 0.48 -2.71
C GLY A 96 7.99 1.86 -2.05
N THR A 97 8.45 1.88 -0.81
CA THR A 97 8.67 3.09 -0.03
C THR A 97 10.08 3.06 0.56
N ALA A 98 10.80 4.15 0.42
CA ALA A 98 12.04 4.42 1.13
C ALA A 98 11.90 5.72 1.92
N GLU A 99 12.29 5.70 3.20
CA GLU A 99 12.17 6.86 4.08
C GLU A 99 13.41 6.99 4.96
N VAL A 100 13.94 8.20 5.04
CA VAL A 100 14.98 8.59 6.00
C VAL A 100 14.33 9.46 7.05
N ARG A 101 14.49 9.09 8.32
CA ARG A 101 13.95 9.81 9.48
C ARG A 101 15.08 10.34 10.32
N SER A 102 14.87 11.50 10.93
CA SER A 102 15.74 12.04 11.97
C SER A 102 14.90 12.44 13.17
N HIS A 103 15.23 11.93 14.35
CA HIS A 103 14.52 12.19 15.59
C HIS A 103 15.39 13.02 16.55
N TRP A 104 14.94 14.22 16.88
CA TRP A 104 15.68 15.18 17.69
C TRP A 104 14.93 15.45 18.99
N SER A 105 15.57 15.25 20.13
CA SER A 105 15.05 15.76 21.40
C SER A 105 15.23 17.27 21.45
N LEU A 106 14.26 17.98 22.04
CA LEU A 106 14.28 19.44 22.16
C LEU A 106 14.25 19.88 23.64
N PRO A 107 15.30 19.61 24.44
CA PRO A 107 15.29 19.90 25.88
C PRO A 107 15.02 21.38 26.21
N ALA A 108 15.42 22.30 25.33
CA ALA A 108 15.14 23.73 25.46
C ALA A 108 13.64 24.06 25.50
N LEU A 109 12.79 23.13 25.02
CA LEU A 109 11.34 23.22 25.03
C LEU A 109 10.69 22.37 26.11
N ALA A 110 11.42 21.90 27.14
CA ALA A 110 10.87 21.06 28.21
C ALA A 110 9.69 21.70 28.97
N TRP A 111 9.49 23.01 28.83
CA TRP A 111 8.30 23.70 29.34
C TRP A 111 7.00 23.32 28.59
N LEU A 112 7.08 22.74 27.39
CA LEU A 112 5.92 22.21 26.63
C LEU A 112 5.50 20.80 27.07
N GLY A 113 6.32 20.09 27.87
CA GLY A 113 6.02 18.73 28.30
C GLY A 113 7.27 17.91 28.65
N ASN A 114 7.07 16.64 28.99
CA ASN A 114 8.11 15.81 29.60
C ASN A 114 9.24 15.38 28.65
N ASP A 115 8.98 15.26 27.35
CA ASP A 115 9.99 14.90 26.35
C ASP A 115 9.61 15.49 24.97
N PRO A 116 9.74 16.81 24.79
CA PRO A 116 9.51 17.41 23.48
C PRO A 116 10.51 16.87 22.47
N SER A 117 10.02 16.38 21.34
CA SER A 117 10.84 15.92 20.24
C SER A 117 10.31 16.37 18.88
N LEU A 118 11.19 16.37 17.89
CA LEU A 118 10.89 16.66 16.50
C LEU A 118 11.38 15.50 15.64
N THR A 119 10.46 14.92 14.87
CA THR A 119 10.80 13.96 13.82
C THR A 119 10.68 14.65 12.47
N LEU A 120 11.77 14.62 11.71
CA LEU A 120 11.77 15.01 10.30
C LEU A 120 11.91 13.76 9.45
N ALA A 121 11.13 13.65 8.38
CA ALA A 121 11.16 12.52 7.46
C ALA A 121 11.22 13.02 6.02
N THR A 122 12.09 12.39 5.23
CA THR A 122 12.14 12.54 3.77
C THR A 122 11.90 11.19 3.14
N PHE A 123 11.07 11.15 2.11
CA PHE A 123 10.64 9.90 1.54
C PHE A 123 10.64 9.88 0.01
N TYR A 124 10.66 8.68 -0.52
CA TYR A 124 10.44 8.36 -1.93
C TYR A 124 9.52 7.14 -2.02
N ASP A 125 8.40 7.31 -2.72
CA ASP A 125 7.47 6.22 -3.00
C ASP A 125 7.38 5.99 -4.50
N GLN A 126 7.25 4.73 -4.89
CA GLN A 126 7.06 4.35 -6.28
C GLN A 126 6.17 3.11 -6.38
N GLY A 127 5.25 3.14 -7.33
CA GLY A 127 4.37 2.01 -7.59
C GLY A 127 4.31 1.65 -9.06
N TRP A 128 4.18 0.36 -9.34
CA TRP A 128 3.82 -0.18 -10.65
C TRP A 128 2.71 -1.20 -10.50
N GLY A 129 1.80 -1.25 -11.47
CA GLY A 129 0.72 -2.19 -11.45
C GLY A 129 -0.03 -2.22 -12.77
N GLU A 130 -0.78 -3.28 -12.97
CA GLU A 130 -1.48 -3.58 -14.20
C GLU A 130 -2.94 -3.92 -13.90
N GLN A 131 -3.82 -3.44 -14.77
CA GLN A 131 -5.21 -3.89 -14.81
C GLN A 131 -5.32 -5.02 -15.82
N TRP A 132 -5.97 -6.10 -15.42
CA TRP A 132 -6.36 -7.15 -16.32
C TRP A 132 -7.49 -6.63 -17.22
N ARG A 133 -7.13 -6.17 -18.41
CA ARG A 133 -8.08 -5.87 -19.49
C ARG A 133 -7.98 -6.98 -20.52
N ASN A 134 -8.99 -7.83 -20.60
CA ASN A 134 -9.16 -8.67 -21.78
C ASN A 134 -9.71 -7.78 -22.91
N ASN A 135 -8.99 -7.72 -24.04
CA ASN A 135 -9.54 -7.35 -25.35
C ASN A 135 -10.47 -8.47 -25.83
#